data_AF-K1PVW9-F1
#
_entry.id   AF-K1PVW9-F1
#
_cell.length_a   1.000
_cell.length_b   1.000
_cell.length_c   1.000
_cell.angle_alpha   90.00
_cell.angle_beta   90.00
_cell.angle_gamma   90.00
#
_symmetry.space_group_name_H-M   'P 1'
#
loop_
_entity.id
_entity.type
_entity.pdbx_description
1 polymer ?
#
loop_
_entity_poly.entity_id
_entity_poly.type
_entity_poly.pdbx_seq_one_letter_code
_entity_poly.pdbx_strand_id
1 'polypeptide(L)'
;MIFFFYRERSLPTFTLRPHCGEAGNVTHLVAGFMLAENISHGLVLRKVPVLQYLYYLAHIGIAMSPLSNNSLFLNYHRNPLPEYFARGLNISLSTDDPLQFHFTKEALMEEYSIAAQVWKLSTCDMCEIARNSVLQSGFEHEVKRHWLGPNYTKEGVAGNDVSRTNVPDIRVAYRYETLVDELKCICRGAILYDESMDSVSSKK
;
A
#
# COMPACT_ATOMS: atom_id res chain seq x y z
N MET A 1 21.38 5.68 -11.48
CA MET A 1 22.75 6.27 -11.51
C MET A 1 23.00 7.25 -10.37
N ILE A 2 22.13 8.24 -10.12
CA ILE A 2 22.29 9.22 -9.01
C ILE A 2 22.20 8.57 -7.62
N PHE A 3 21.22 7.69 -7.36
CA PHE A 3 21.07 7.06 -6.04
C PHE A 3 22.23 6.17 -5.63
N PHE A 4 22.80 5.44 -6.60
CA PHE A 4 24.00 4.63 -6.38
C PHE A 4 25.17 5.50 -5.89
N PHE A 5 25.39 6.64 -6.55
CA PHE A 5 26.45 7.58 -6.18
C PHE A 5 26.28 8.20 -4.79
N TYR A 6 25.05 8.49 -4.37
CA TYR A 6 24.78 8.97 -3.01
C TYR A 6 25.07 7.89 -1.97
N ARG A 7 24.68 6.62 -2.23
CA ARG A 7 24.98 5.50 -1.32
C ARG A 7 26.48 5.26 -1.18
N GLU A 8 27.22 5.29 -2.29
CA GLU A 8 28.70 5.17 -2.28
C GLU A 8 29.37 6.25 -1.43
N ARG A 9 28.71 7.40 -1.26
CA ARG A 9 29.22 8.52 -0.44
C ARG A 9 28.58 8.62 0.93
N SER A 10 27.81 7.61 1.34
CA SER A 10 27.07 7.60 2.61
C SER A 10 26.16 8.82 2.78
N LEU A 11 25.61 9.34 1.68
CA LEU A 11 24.66 10.45 1.67
C LEU A 11 23.21 9.92 1.66
N PRO A 12 22.25 10.67 2.22
CA PRO A 12 20.83 10.32 2.15
C PRO A 12 20.35 10.17 0.71
N THR A 13 19.63 9.09 0.43
CA THR A 13 19.01 8.85 -0.88
C THR A 13 17.58 9.36 -0.90
N PHE A 14 17.11 9.79 -2.07
CA PHE A 14 15.70 10.12 -2.28
C PHE A 14 14.93 8.92 -2.83
N THR A 15 13.63 8.90 -2.56
CA THR A 15 12.72 7.86 -3.03
C THR A 15 11.71 8.47 -3.99
N LEU A 16 11.34 7.74 -5.04
CA LEU A 16 10.37 8.21 -6.03
C LEU A 16 8.96 7.88 -5.52
N ARG A 17 8.16 8.93 -5.27
CA ARG A 17 6.79 8.83 -4.74
C ARG A 17 5.83 9.74 -5.51
N PRO A 18 5.46 9.37 -6.75
CA PRO A 18 4.69 10.23 -7.62
C PRO A 18 3.23 10.30 -7.19
N HIS A 19 2.63 11.47 -7.41
CA HIS A 19 1.18 11.57 -7.50
C HIS A 19 0.74 10.83 -8.77
N CYS A 20 -0.04 9.75 -8.61
CA CYS A 20 -0.31 8.85 -9.73
C CYS A 20 -1.67 8.16 -9.62
N GLY A 21 -2.43 8.24 -10.72
CA GLY A 21 -3.68 7.51 -10.85
C GLY A 21 -4.83 8.10 -10.03
N GLU A 22 -4.76 9.37 -9.63
CA GLU A 22 -5.96 10.12 -9.21
C GLU A 22 -6.91 10.31 -10.40
N ALA A 23 -6.35 10.83 -11.49
CA ALA A 23 -6.99 10.99 -12.79
C ALA A 23 -5.99 10.69 -13.92
N GLY A 24 -6.45 10.78 -15.17
CA GLY A 24 -5.61 10.56 -16.35
C GLY A 24 -5.50 9.11 -16.79
N ASN A 25 -4.42 8.79 -17.53
CA ASN A 25 -4.24 7.50 -18.19
C ASN A 25 -3.69 6.44 -17.21
N VAL A 26 -4.12 5.19 -17.39
CA VAL A 26 -3.65 4.00 -16.67
C VAL A 26 -2.13 3.81 -16.78
N THR A 27 -1.51 4.27 -17.87
CA THR A 27 -0.05 4.16 -18.06
C THR A 27 0.75 4.82 -16.95
N HIS A 28 0.22 5.84 -16.27
CA HIS A 28 0.86 6.43 -15.09
C HIS A 28 1.05 5.38 -13.99
N LEU A 29 0.03 4.55 -13.73
CA LEU A 29 0.08 3.50 -12.70
C LEU A 29 1.05 2.37 -13.07
N VAL A 30 1.24 2.11 -14.37
CA VAL A 30 2.24 1.14 -14.85
C VAL A 30 3.65 1.69 -14.61
N ALA A 31 3.90 2.95 -14.94
CA ALA A 31 5.18 3.60 -14.65
C ALA A 31 5.45 3.68 -13.15
N GLY A 32 4.42 4.00 -12.35
CA GLY A 32 4.48 3.97 -10.89
C GLY A 32 4.85 2.59 -10.35
N PHE A 33 4.22 1.53 -10.87
CA PHE A 33 4.51 0.15 -10.48
C PHE A 33 5.97 -0.24 -10.77
N MET A 34 6.50 0.16 -11.92
CA MET A 34 7.84 -0.23 -12.35
C MET A 34 8.96 0.56 -11.66
N LEU A 35 8.71 1.81 -11.26
CA LEU A 35 9.78 2.76 -10.90
C LEU A 35 9.63 3.38 -9.51
N ALA A 36 8.42 3.47 -8.97
CA ALA A 36 8.14 4.15 -7.71
C ALA A 36 8.22 3.18 -6.52
N GLU A 37 8.57 3.73 -5.36
CA GLU A 37 8.50 2.99 -4.10
C GLU A 37 7.04 2.93 -3.61
N ASN A 38 6.37 4.08 -3.62
CA ASN A 38 4.97 4.25 -3.24
C ASN A 38 4.30 5.24 -4.21
N ILE A 39 2.98 5.24 -4.27
CA ILE A 39 2.19 6.23 -5.03
C ILE A 39 1.24 6.99 -4.12
N SER A 40 0.86 8.20 -4.54
CA SER A 40 -0.30 8.91 -3.96
C SER A 40 -1.51 8.77 -4.88
N HIS A 41 -2.70 8.66 -4.29
CA HIS A 41 -4.04 8.53 -4.88
C HIS A 41 -4.40 7.13 -5.40
N GLY A 42 -4.00 6.74 -6.61
CA GLY A 42 -4.29 5.40 -7.13
C GLY A 42 -5.77 5.06 -7.41
N LEU A 43 -6.69 6.03 -7.45
CA LEU A 43 -8.13 5.82 -7.71
C LEU A 43 -8.43 5.00 -8.97
N VAL A 44 -7.69 5.27 -10.05
CA VAL A 44 -7.88 4.66 -11.37
C VAL A 44 -7.55 3.16 -11.36
N LEU A 45 -6.80 2.69 -10.37
CA LEU A 45 -6.44 1.27 -10.19
C LEU A 45 -7.69 0.37 -10.06
N ARG A 46 -8.85 0.94 -9.72
CA ARG A 46 -10.14 0.22 -9.64
C ARG A 46 -10.63 -0.28 -10.99
N LYS A 47 -10.12 0.32 -12.09
CA LYS A 47 -10.49 -0.02 -13.47
C LYS A 47 -9.56 -1.06 -14.09
N VAL A 48 -8.49 -1.45 -13.39
CA VAL A 48 -7.41 -2.27 -13.96
C VAL A 48 -7.09 -3.42 -12.98
N PRO A 49 -7.93 -4.48 -12.97
CA PRO A 49 -7.82 -5.55 -11.97
C PRO A 49 -6.45 -6.23 -11.92
N VAL A 50 -5.85 -6.47 -13.09
CA VAL A 50 -4.52 -7.10 -13.18
C VAL A 50 -3.46 -6.23 -12.50
N LEU A 51 -3.45 -4.93 -12.80
CA LEU A 51 -2.49 -4.01 -12.20
C LEU A 51 -2.75 -3.87 -10.69
N GLN A 52 -4.00 -3.82 -10.27
CA GLN A 52 -4.35 -3.80 -8.84
C GLN A 52 -3.81 -5.02 -8.10
N TYR A 53 -3.92 -6.20 -8.70
CA TYR A 53 -3.36 -7.43 -8.16
C TYR A 53 -1.84 -7.37 -8.08
N LEU A 54 -1.16 -6.83 -9.09
CA LEU A 54 0.30 -6.62 -9.04
C LEU A 54 0.71 -5.68 -7.90
N TYR A 55 -0.03 -4.58 -7.67
CA TYR A 55 0.21 -3.67 -6.53
C TYR A 55 0.04 -4.37 -5.18
N TYR A 56 -0.94 -5.28 -5.08
CA TYR A 56 -1.13 -6.12 -3.89
C TYR A 56 0.07 -7.05 -3.67
N LEU A 57 0.45 -7.84 -4.67
CA LEU A 57 1.54 -8.81 -4.56
C LEU A 57 2.90 -8.17 -4.27
N ALA A 58 3.17 -7.03 -4.90
CA ALA A 58 4.41 -6.27 -4.71
C ALA A 58 4.39 -5.38 -3.45
N HIS A 59 3.26 -5.33 -2.73
CA HIS A 59 3.07 -4.49 -1.55
C HIS A 59 3.42 -3.00 -1.74
N ILE A 60 3.20 -2.47 -2.95
CA ILE A 60 3.45 -1.04 -3.25
C ILE A 60 2.50 -0.17 -2.43
N GLY A 61 3.07 0.79 -1.69
CA GLY A 61 2.31 1.70 -0.84
C GLY A 61 1.40 2.63 -1.65
N ILE A 62 0.15 2.78 -1.21
CA ILE A 62 -0.82 3.72 -1.78
C ILE A 62 -1.33 4.66 -0.68
N ALA A 63 -0.92 5.92 -0.72
CA ALA A 63 -1.45 6.96 0.15
C ALA A 63 -2.68 7.61 -0.49
N MET A 64 -3.84 7.48 0.12
CA MET A 64 -5.12 8.00 -0.40
C MET A 64 -5.66 9.11 0.50
N SER A 65 -6.26 10.12 -0.11
CA SER A 65 -6.87 11.27 0.57
C SER A 65 -8.38 11.37 0.27
N PRO A 66 -9.22 10.58 0.96
CA PRO A 66 -10.64 10.45 0.64
C PRO A 66 -11.45 11.76 0.63
N LEU A 67 -11.20 12.70 1.54
CA LEU A 67 -11.92 13.99 1.57
C LEU A 67 -11.55 14.88 0.40
N SER A 68 -10.27 14.92 0.03
CA SER A 68 -9.81 15.59 -1.19
C SER A 68 -10.47 14.97 -2.43
N ASN A 69 -10.41 13.63 -2.54
CA ASN A 69 -11.00 12.93 -3.67
C ASN A 69 -12.52 13.14 -3.78
N ASN A 70 -13.21 13.23 -2.63
CA ASN A 70 -14.63 13.55 -2.57
C ASN A 70 -14.97 14.92 -3.13
N SER A 71 -14.11 15.89 -2.86
CA SER A 71 -14.33 17.28 -3.27
C SER A 71 -14.09 17.48 -4.77
N LEU A 72 -13.24 16.65 -5.40
CA LEU A 72 -12.74 16.88 -6.75
C LEU A 72 -13.15 15.84 -7.80
N PHE A 73 -13.20 14.55 -7.46
CA PHE A 73 -13.22 13.47 -8.46
C PHE A 73 -14.37 12.46 -8.32
N LEU A 74 -14.74 12.07 -7.09
CA LEU A 74 -15.79 11.09 -6.86
C LEU A 74 -16.39 11.17 -5.47
N ASN A 75 -17.72 10.98 -5.36
CA ASN A 75 -18.39 10.90 -4.07
C ASN A 75 -17.68 9.95 -3.08
N TYR A 76 -17.63 10.33 -1.81
CA TYR A 76 -16.89 9.65 -0.74
C TYR A 76 -17.22 8.15 -0.64
N HIS A 77 -18.51 7.79 -0.72
CA HIS A 77 -18.96 6.39 -0.69
C HIS A 77 -18.48 5.55 -1.87
N ARG A 78 -18.06 6.17 -2.97
CA ARG A 78 -17.54 5.50 -4.16
C ARG A 78 -16.01 5.41 -4.15
N ASN A 79 -15.33 5.96 -3.15
CA ASN A 79 -13.88 5.86 -3.01
C ASN A 79 -13.47 4.37 -2.91
N PRO A 80 -12.44 3.92 -3.66
CA PRO A 80 -12.05 2.51 -3.67
C PRO A 80 -11.23 2.08 -2.45
N LEU A 81 -10.84 2.99 -1.56
CA LEU A 81 -10.02 2.68 -0.39
C LEU A 81 -10.55 1.50 0.44
N PRO A 82 -11.84 1.40 0.81
CA PRO A 82 -12.34 0.26 1.59
C PRO A 82 -12.18 -1.08 0.86
N GLU A 83 -12.36 -1.07 -0.45
CA GLU A 83 -12.22 -2.27 -1.29
C GLU A 83 -10.75 -2.68 -1.39
N TYR A 84 -9.84 -1.71 -1.53
CA TYR A 84 -8.39 -1.97 -1.56
C TYR A 84 -7.89 -2.48 -0.22
N PHE A 85 -8.38 -1.89 0.88
CA PHE A 85 -8.07 -2.34 2.23
C PHE A 85 -8.57 -3.76 2.48
N ALA A 86 -9.81 -4.07 2.09
CA ALA A 86 -10.37 -5.41 2.24
C ALA A 86 -9.52 -6.45 1.50
N ARG A 87 -9.07 -6.13 0.28
CA ARG A 87 -8.17 -6.97 -0.52
C ARG A 87 -6.74 -7.08 0.02
N GLY A 88 -6.36 -6.26 1.00
CA GLY A 88 -5.03 -6.30 1.62
C GLY A 88 -3.96 -5.52 0.88
N LEU A 89 -4.34 -4.56 0.02
CA LEU A 89 -3.38 -3.62 -0.55
C LEU A 89 -2.75 -2.79 0.59
N ASN A 90 -1.48 -2.43 0.40
CA ASN A 90 -0.73 -1.60 1.34
C ASN A 90 -1.20 -0.14 1.26
N ILE A 91 -2.31 0.17 1.91
CA ILE A 91 -2.93 1.50 1.88
C ILE A 91 -2.63 2.31 3.15
N SER A 92 -2.58 3.63 3.00
CA SER A 92 -2.54 4.59 4.09
C SER A 92 -3.52 5.76 3.81
N LEU A 93 -3.93 6.45 4.87
CA LEU A 93 -4.71 7.68 4.79
C LEU A 93 -3.79 8.90 4.82
N SER A 94 -4.10 9.88 3.97
CA SER A 94 -3.43 11.18 3.87
C SER A 94 -4.46 12.30 3.75
N THR A 95 -4.01 13.55 3.91
CA THR A 95 -4.89 14.74 3.92
C THR A 95 -4.92 15.52 2.61
N ASP A 96 -3.93 15.34 1.74
CA ASP A 96 -3.69 16.18 0.55
C ASP A 96 -3.49 17.66 0.93
N ASP A 97 -4.53 18.49 0.83
CA ASP A 97 -4.53 19.91 1.20
C ASP A 97 -5.41 20.18 2.44
N PRO A 98 -4.86 20.05 3.68
CA PRO A 98 -5.59 20.30 4.92
C PRO A 98 -6.38 21.60 4.94
N LEU A 99 -5.77 22.70 4.47
CA LEU A 99 -6.38 24.03 4.49
C LEU A 99 -7.65 24.11 3.63
N GLN A 100 -7.74 23.31 2.57
CA GLN A 100 -8.84 23.37 1.62
C GLN A 100 -9.98 22.42 2.00
N PHE A 101 -9.66 21.22 2.51
CA PHE A 101 -10.63 20.13 2.64
C PHE A 101 -11.07 19.81 4.07
N HIS A 102 -10.40 20.36 5.08
CA HIS A 102 -10.61 19.99 6.47
C HIS A 102 -11.12 21.18 7.29
N PHE A 103 -12.00 20.90 8.25
CA PHE A 103 -12.61 21.93 9.10
C PHE A 103 -12.04 21.92 10.52
N THR A 104 -11.38 20.83 10.91
CA THR A 104 -10.81 20.68 12.26
C THR A 104 -9.35 21.12 12.29
N LYS A 105 -8.83 21.36 13.51
CA LYS A 105 -7.41 21.66 13.71
C LYS A 105 -6.51 20.45 13.42
N GLU A 106 -7.04 19.25 13.55
CA GLU A 106 -6.31 17.98 13.39
C GLU A 106 -6.79 17.27 12.12
N ALA A 107 -6.44 17.82 10.96
CA ALA A 107 -6.92 17.36 9.65
C ALA A 107 -6.78 15.84 9.43
N LEU A 108 -5.63 15.25 9.78
CA LEU A 108 -5.45 13.80 9.62
C LEU A 108 -6.38 13.00 10.56
N MET A 109 -6.63 13.48 11.78
CA MET A 109 -7.56 12.82 12.69
C MET A 109 -9.00 12.91 12.18
N GLU A 110 -9.37 13.99 11.50
CA GLU A 110 -10.65 14.13 10.81
C GLU A 110 -10.80 13.11 9.67
N GLU A 111 -9.77 12.88 8.83
CA GLU A 111 -9.78 11.81 7.82
C GLU A 111 -10.05 10.43 8.44
N TYR A 112 -9.28 10.05 9.47
CA TYR A 112 -9.49 8.77 10.16
C TYR A 112 -10.89 8.68 10.78
N SER A 113 -11.38 9.76 11.38
CA SER A 113 -12.69 9.78 12.05
C SER A 113 -13.84 9.62 11.06
N ILE A 114 -13.79 10.33 9.93
CA ILE A 114 -14.82 10.22 8.88
C ILE A 114 -14.74 8.85 8.20
N ALA A 115 -13.54 8.36 7.86
CA ALA A 115 -13.34 7.02 7.30
C ALA A 115 -13.91 5.94 8.22
N ALA A 116 -13.63 6.00 9.52
CA ALA A 116 -14.14 5.05 10.50
C ALA A 116 -15.68 5.07 10.59
N GLN A 117 -16.28 6.26 10.63
CA GLN A 117 -17.73 6.39 10.73
C GLN A 117 -18.47 5.98 9.46
N VAL A 118 -17.95 6.35 8.29
CA VAL A 118 -18.60 6.09 7.01
C VAL A 118 -18.40 4.64 6.56
N TRP A 119 -17.19 4.10 6.68
CA TRP A 119 -16.85 2.75 6.23
C TRP A 119 -16.89 1.69 7.33
N LYS A 120 -17.27 2.08 8.56
CA LYS A 120 -17.39 1.19 9.72
C LYS A 120 -16.08 0.47 10.05
N LEU A 121 -14.96 1.18 9.93
CA LEU A 121 -13.64 0.63 10.28
C LEU A 121 -13.56 0.41 11.79
N SER A 122 -13.10 -0.78 12.17
CA SER A 122 -12.81 -1.10 13.57
C SER A 122 -11.51 -0.44 14.03
N THR A 123 -11.25 -0.46 15.33
CA THR A 123 -9.96 -0.03 15.89
C THR A 123 -8.78 -0.80 15.29
N CYS A 124 -8.96 -2.11 15.08
CA CYS A 124 -7.95 -2.94 14.42
C CYS A 124 -7.63 -2.44 13.01
N ASP A 125 -8.67 -2.08 12.23
CA ASP A 125 -8.52 -1.58 10.86
C ASP A 125 -7.80 -0.23 10.84
N MET A 126 -8.20 0.70 11.72
CA MET A 126 -7.54 2.00 11.84
C MET A 126 -6.05 1.85 12.25
N CYS A 127 -5.75 0.97 13.21
CA CYS A 127 -4.38 0.70 13.62
C CYS A 127 -3.55 0.06 12.50
N GLU A 128 -4.14 -0.82 11.69
CA GLU A 128 -3.47 -1.42 10.52
C GLU A 128 -3.12 -0.36 9.47
N ILE A 129 -4.07 0.53 9.14
CA ILE A 129 -3.84 1.65 8.20
C ILE A 129 -2.77 2.60 8.75
N ALA A 130 -2.80 2.92 10.04
CA ALA A 130 -1.80 3.76 10.68
C ALA A 130 -0.41 3.10 10.68
N ARG A 131 -0.32 1.80 11.00
CA ARG A 131 0.91 1.01 10.90
C ARG A 131 1.49 1.04 9.49
N ASN A 132 0.65 0.86 8.47
CA ASN A 132 1.07 0.91 7.07
C ASN A 132 1.61 2.29 6.68
N SER A 133 1.02 3.37 7.19
CA SER A 133 1.52 4.74 6.95
C SER A 133 2.97 4.93 7.43
N VAL A 134 3.32 4.35 8.60
CA VAL A 134 4.68 4.40 9.14
C VAL A 134 5.63 3.55 8.29
N LEU A 135 5.20 2.37 7.85
CA LEU A 135 5.99 1.54 6.94
C LEU A 135 6.29 2.28 5.63
N GLN A 136 5.28 2.94 5.04
CA GLN A 136 5.37 3.74 3.82
C GLN A 136 6.15 5.06 4.00
N SER A 137 6.36 5.53 5.23
CA SER A 137 7.03 6.81 5.49
C SER A 137 8.51 6.81 5.05
N GLY A 138 9.11 7.99 4.97
CA GLY A 138 10.54 8.17 4.67
C GLY A 138 11.45 8.24 5.89
N PHE A 139 10.92 8.01 7.10
CA PHE A 139 11.69 8.13 8.35
C PHE A 139 12.82 7.10 8.45
N GLU A 140 13.86 7.45 9.20
CA GLU A 140 15.01 6.59 9.43
C GLU A 140 14.63 5.28 10.14
N HIS A 141 15.45 4.24 9.93
CA HIS A 141 15.26 2.93 10.54
C HIS A 141 15.05 3.02 12.06
N GLU A 142 15.85 3.84 12.75
CA GLU A 142 15.78 4.01 14.20
C GLU A 142 14.42 4.54 14.68
N VAL A 143 13.84 5.48 13.92
CA VAL A 143 12.52 6.06 14.22
C VAL A 143 11.43 5.01 13.97
N LYS A 144 11.48 4.31 12.83
CA LYS A 144 10.53 3.23 12.53
C LYS A 144 10.63 2.09 13.55
N ARG A 145 11.84 1.74 13.99
CA ARG A 145 12.09 0.73 15.02
C ARG A 145 11.49 1.14 16.36
N HIS A 146 11.58 2.43 16.70
CA HIS A 146 10.94 2.97 17.88
C HIS A 146 9.41 2.91 17.78
N TRP A 147 8.80 3.24 16.65
CA TRP A 147 7.34 3.23 16.53
C TRP A 147 6.72 1.85 16.30
N LEU A 148 7.38 0.96 15.56
CA LEU A 148 6.83 -0.33 15.13
C LEU A 148 7.37 -1.52 15.92
N GLY A 149 8.52 -1.36 16.58
CA GLY A 149 9.19 -2.41 17.34
C GLY A 149 10.53 -2.85 16.73
N PRO A 150 11.35 -3.58 17.50
CA PRO A 150 12.73 -3.96 17.12
C PRO A 150 12.80 -4.84 15.87
N ASN A 151 11.77 -5.66 15.64
CA ASN A 151 11.75 -6.66 14.58
C ASN A 151 10.92 -6.23 13.35
N TYR A 152 10.54 -4.96 13.20
CA TYR A 152 9.55 -4.52 12.20
C TYR A 152 9.92 -4.85 10.74
N THR A 153 11.18 -5.16 10.45
CA THR A 153 11.67 -5.57 9.13
C THR A 153 11.42 -7.04 8.81
N LYS A 154 11.02 -7.85 9.79
CA LYS A 154 10.66 -9.26 9.56
C LYS A 154 9.27 -9.37 8.96
N GLU A 155 9.04 -10.40 8.17
CA GLU A 155 7.74 -10.67 7.56
C GLU A 155 6.77 -11.36 8.54
N GLY A 156 5.48 -11.21 8.28
CA GLY A 156 4.40 -11.81 9.07
C GLY A 156 4.37 -11.35 10.52
N VAL A 157 3.89 -12.23 11.40
CA VAL A 157 3.70 -11.95 12.84
C VAL A 157 5.02 -11.61 13.53
N ALA A 158 6.14 -12.17 13.07
CA ALA A 158 7.45 -11.94 13.67
C ALA A 158 7.91 -10.47 13.57
N GLY A 159 7.36 -9.70 12.62
CA GLY A 159 7.59 -8.27 12.46
C GLY A 159 6.53 -7.38 13.09
N ASN A 160 5.62 -7.94 13.87
CA ASN A 160 4.59 -7.18 14.57
C ASN A 160 4.89 -7.12 16.07
N ASP A 161 4.88 -5.91 16.63
CA ASP A 161 4.85 -5.69 18.07
C ASP A 161 3.50 -5.09 18.42
N VAL A 162 2.59 -5.91 18.95
CA VAL A 162 1.21 -5.49 19.30
C VAL A 162 1.23 -4.36 20.32
N SER A 163 2.22 -4.32 21.22
CA SER A 163 2.31 -3.29 22.26
C SER A 163 2.57 -1.90 21.71
N ARG A 164 3.11 -1.80 20.49
CA ARG A 164 3.38 -0.52 19.81
C ARG A 164 2.40 -0.22 18.69
N THR A 165 2.03 -1.23 17.92
CA THR A 165 1.18 -1.06 16.74
C THR A 165 -0.31 -1.15 17.04
N ASN A 166 -0.67 -1.83 18.14
CA ASN A 166 -2.05 -2.17 18.50
C ASN A 166 -2.79 -2.96 17.40
N VAL A 167 -2.05 -3.60 16.48
CA VAL A 167 -2.60 -4.52 15.47
C VAL A 167 -2.47 -5.94 16.01
N PRO A 168 -3.58 -6.69 16.19
CA PRO A 168 -3.53 -8.07 16.67
C PRO A 168 -2.71 -8.98 15.74
N ASP A 169 -1.94 -9.90 16.32
CA ASP A 169 -1.12 -10.84 15.54
C ASP A 169 -1.96 -11.71 14.60
N ILE A 170 -3.19 -12.06 14.98
CA ILE A 170 -4.10 -12.80 14.10
C ILE A 170 -4.44 -12.03 12.81
N ARG A 171 -4.54 -10.69 12.88
CA ARG A 171 -4.75 -9.86 11.69
C ARG A 171 -3.54 -9.91 10.77
N VAL A 172 -2.34 -9.80 11.34
CA VAL A 172 -1.08 -9.83 10.58
C VAL A 172 -0.84 -11.23 9.99
N ALA A 173 -1.10 -12.29 10.76
CA ALA A 173 -1.03 -13.68 10.30
C ALA A 173 -1.93 -13.89 9.09
N TYR A 174 -3.20 -13.50 9.19
CA TYR A 174 -4.16 -13.61 8.09
C TYR A 174 -3.68 -12.90 6.81
N ARG A 175 -3.19 -11.65 6.93
CA ARG A 175 -2.67 -10.89 5.78
C ARG A 175 -1.49 -11.59 5.12
N TYR A 176 -0.55 -12.06 5.94
CA TYR A 176 0.68 -12.70 5.47
C TYR A 176 0.40 -14.08 4.85
N GLU A 177 -0.38 -14.93 5.50
CA GLU A 177 -0.76 -16.25 4.98
C GLU A 177 -1.51 -16.13 3.66
N THR A 178 -2.46 -15.19 3.57
CA THR A 178 -3.20 -14.93 2.32
C THR A 178 -2.26 -14.51 1.19
N LEU A 179 -1.33 -13.58 1.43
CA LEU A 179 -0.35 -13.17 0.43
C LEU A 179 0.52 -14.35 -0.03
N VAL A 180 1.03 -15.13 0.92
CA VAL A 180 1.87 -16.28 0.62
C VAL A 180 1.12 -17.30 -0.23
N ASP A 181 -0.16 -17.53 0.04
CA ASP A 181 -0.99 -18.45 -0.73
C ASP A 181 -1.31 -17.93 -2.14
N GLU A 182 -1.53 -16.63 -2.29
CA GLU A 182 -1.66 -15.96 -3.60
C GLU A 182 -0.37 -16.09 -4.42
N LEU A 183 0.79 -15.84 -3.82
CA LEU A 183 2.10 -16.03 -4.47
C LEU A 183 2.33 -17.49 -4.88
N LYS A 184 2.01 -18.46 -4.01
CA LYS A 184 2.09 -19.89 -4.35
C LYS A 184 1.17 -20.23 -5.52
N CYS A 185 -0.02 -19.64 -5.58
CA CYS A 185 -0.97 -19.87 -6.68
C CYS A 185 -0.36 -19.44 -8.03
N ILE A 186 0.25 -18.26 -8.07
CA ILE A 186 0.92 -17.75 -9.27
C ILE A 186 2.12 -18.62 -9.66
N CYS A 187 2.98 -18.96 -8.70
CA CYS A 187 4.15 -19.80 -8.96
C CYS A 187 3.75 -21.18 -9.51
N ARG A 188 2.69 -21.79 -8.96
CA ARG A 188 2.14 -23.05 -9.49
C ARG A 188 1.61 -22.88 -10.92
N GLY A 189 0.88 -21.81 -11.19
CA GLY A 189 0.40 -21.49 -12.53
C GLY A 189 1.53 -21.31 -13.54
N ALA A 190 2.63 -20.66 -13.14
CA ALA A 190 3.81 -20.47 -13.98
C ALA A 190 4.52 -21.79 -14.30
N ILE A 191 4.72 -22.67 -13.29
CA ILE A 191 5.32 -23.99 -13.51
C ILE A 191 4.50 -24.83 -14.49
N LEU A 192 3.17 -24.86 -14.32
CA LEU A 192 2.28 -25.61 -15.21
C LEU A 192 2.30 -25.06 -16.64
N TYR A 193 2.44 -23.74 -16.79
CA TYR A 193 2.57 -23.10 -18.09
C TYR A 193 3.87 -23.50 -18.79
N ASP A 194 5.01 -23.48 -18.10
CA ASP A 194 6.31 -23.88 -18.65
C ASP A 194 6.32 -25.36 -19.05
N GLU A 195 5.80 -26.26 -18.20
CA GLU A 195 5.65 -27.70 -18.51
C GLU A 195 4.79 -27.93 -19.76
N SER A 196 3.73 -27.13 -19.93
CA SER A 196 2.88 -27.21 -21.12
C SER A 196 3.62 -26.79 -22.40
N MET A 197 4.50 -25.77 -22.33
CA MET A 197 5.29 -25.31 -23.48
C MET A 197 6.37 -26.33 -23.88
N ASP A 198 7.04 -26.96 -22.92
CA ASP A 198 8.04 -28.00 -23.17
C ASP A 198 7.41 -29.25 -23.83
N SER A 199 6.18 -29.60 -23.41
CA SER A 199 5.42 -30.70 -24.02
C SER A 199 5.00 -30.43 -25.47
N VAL A 200 4.88 -29.16 -25.87
CA VAL A 200 4.56 -28.74 -27.24
C VAL A 200 5.83 -28.67 -28.09
N SER A 201 6.96 -28.26 -27.52
CA SER A 201 8.25 -28.22 -28.22
C SER A 201 8.82 -29.61 -28.53
N SER A 202 8.51 -30.62 -27.73
CA SER A 202 8.99 -32.01 -27.94
C SER A 202 8.19 -32.81 -28.98
N LYS A 203 7.09 -32.24 -29.51
CA LYS A 203 6.24 -32.86 -30.54
C LYS A 203 6.47 -32.31 -31.96
N LYS A 204 7.46 -31.44 -32.15
CA LYS A 204 7.96 -30.99 -33.46
C LYS A 204 9.32 -31.63 -33.74
#